data_AF-A0A1Y1KVE7-F1
#
_entry.id   AF-A0A1Y1KVE7-F1
#
_cell.length_a   1.000
_cell.length_b   1.000
_cell.length_c   1.000
_cell.angle_alpha   90.00
_cell.angle_beta   90.00
_cell.angle_gamma   90.00
#
_symmetry.space_group_name_H-M   'P 1'
#
loop_
_entity.id
_entity.type
_entity.pdbx_description
1 polymer ?
#
loop_
_entity_poly.entity_id
_entity_poly.type
_entity_poly.pdbx_seq_one_letter_code
_entity_poly.pdbx_strand_id
1 'polypeptide(L)'
;ATEAIVLVAAWSSVNETFNGNGVALAITLARYFKRWSLWSKDIIILIPPDSRTGTQAWVDAYHDAHDSNNVASLPLKSGALQGAIAIDYAMDQRFDGIHIIYDGTNGQLPNLDLINSIVNIGGGQMGMQTAIQGMQHHNDSYRDRLMTMLRGMLKQGLGICAGPHSSFIPYHVDAVTLQPYGEGWHDEMAMGRVIEGTFRSLNNLLEHLHQSFFFYLLMQRDRFVSIGTYLPSAMLLAANFTIMAIFLWVKSGQPAAQVQMPVVAAFEKPAPAKSTFSKAPGTPPAINSTERDLSLPLGIVAGCHAASVIPLFVLSNVPATFLPSSLAMFCIFSAVLPFIISYLLPVCFTQRTQHFQLTKSLSLLVLGMALATLATLNFSLAFLVGMLASPLTFITPCKNSISKYSVVALLNAVAPPVVVYPTTHLAGSSVAEFLQQASFGWNVWAVYTPVVIWCIWWPAWLVAMTNILSGTSDDAEIFTTEKK
;
A
#
# COMPACT_ATOMS: atom_id res chain seq x y z
N ALA A 1 26.94 22.49 -12.72
CA ALA A 1 25.62 23.04 -12.43
C ALA A 1 25.67 23.68 -11.05
N THR A 2 24.94 24.76 -10.78
CA THR A 2 24.73 25.18 -9.40
C THR A 2 23.90 24.10 -8.69
N GLU A 3 24.12 23.92 -7.40
CA GLU A 3 23.39 22.98 -6.55
C GLU A 3 22.82 23.73 -5.36
N ALA A 4 21.70 23.27 -4.82
CA ALA A 4 20.98 23.95 -3.75
C ALA A 4 20.53 23.01 -2.64
N ILE A 5 20.47 23.53 -1.41
CA ILE A 5 19.94 22.86 -0.23
C ILE A 5 18.76 23.68 0.31
N VAL A 6 17.67 23.02 0.68
CA VAL A 6 16.46 23.71 1.16
C VAL A 6 16.30 23.56 2.67
N LEU A 7 16.07 24.67 3.35
CA LEU A 7 15.59 24.71 4.73
C LEU A 7 14.11 25.07 4.73
N VAL A 8 13.25 24.17 5.20
CA VAL A 8 11.80 24.41 5.28
C VAL A 8 11.41 24.68 6.73
N ALA A 9 10.66 25.74 6.96
CA ALA A 9 10.02 26.00 8.25
C ALA A 9 8.60 26.53 7.99
N ALA A 10 7.62 25.63 7.99
CA ALA A 10 6.22 25.98 7.79
C ALA A 10 5.68 26.79 8.95
N TRP A 11 4.77 27.72 8.69
CA TRP A 11 4.11 28.52 9.73
C TRP A 11 3.22 27.64 10.64
N SER A 12 2.52 26.68 10.03
CA SER A 12 1.79 25.63 10.73
C SER A 12 2.56 24.31 10.70
N SER A 13 2.75 23.72 11.88
CA SER A 13 3.36 22.41 12.14
C SER A 13 2.64 21.26 11.42
N VAL A 14 3.27 20.07 11.39
CA VAL A 14 2.63 18.83 10.94
C VAL A 14 1.37 18.50 11.74
N ASN A 15 1.32 18.93 13.01
CA ASN A 15 0.17 18.75 13.91
C ASN A 15 -0.77 19.96 13.94
N GLU A 16 -0.70 20.85 12.94
CA GLU A 16 -1.55 22.06 12.81
C GLU A 16 -1.41 23.08 13.95
N THR A 17 -0.32 22.99 14.72
CA THR A 17 0.04 23.98 15.74
C THR A 17 0.94 25.09 15.17
N PHE A 18 1.01 26.23 15.85
CA PHE A 18 1.86 27.34 15.42
C PHE A 18 3.36 27.01 15.61
N ASN A 19 4.14 26.99 14.51
CA ASN A 19 5.56 26.65 14.50
C ASN A 19 6.45 27.91 14.64
N GLY A 20 6.22 28.70 15.68
CA GLY A 20 6.91 29.97 15.89
C GLY A 20 8.43 29.81 16.04
N ASN A 21 8.88 28.84 16.85
CA ASN A 21 10.30 28.63 17.11
C ASN A 21 11.04 28.05 15.89
N GLY A 22 10.38 27.20 15.10
CA GLY A 22 10.93 26.71 13.84
C GLY A 22 11.19 27.82 12.83
N VAL A 23 10.24 28.73 12.64
CA VAL A 23 10.39 29.88 11.72
C VAL A 23 11.45 30.86 12.25
N ALA A 24 11.45 31.18 13.54
CA ALA A 24 12.45 32.05 14.17
C ALA A 24 13.87 31.47 14.05
N LEU A 25 14.01 30.15 14.21
CA LEU A 25 15.27 29.43 14.04
C LEU A 25 15.74 29.47 12.59
N ALA A 26 14.86 29.22 11.62
CA ALA A 26 15.20 29.30 10.20
C ALA A 26 15.72 30.69 9.78
N ILE A 27 15.04 31.76 10.22
CA ILE A 27 15.48 33.15 9.95
C ILE A 27 16.81 33.46 10.67
N THR A 28 17.02 32.92 11.87
CA THR A 28 18.28 33.11 12.60
C THR A 28 19.43 32.38 11.94
N LEU A 29 19.21 31.14 11.48
CA LEU A 29 20.18 30.38 10.68
C LEU A 29 20.48 31.10 9.36
N ALA A 30 19.49 31.72 8.70
CA ALA A 30 19.70 32.54 7.50
C ALA A 30 20.75 33.63 7.74
N ARG A 31 20.59 34.40 8.83
CA ARG A 31 21.51 35.48 9.20
C ARG A 31 22.89 34.94 9.56
N TYR A 32 22.94 33.77 10.20
CA TYR A 32 24.19 33.12 10.58
C TYR A 32 24.94 32.59 9.36
N PHE A 33 24.28 31.85 8.47
CA PHE A 33 24.86 31.30 7.24
C PHE A 33 25.39 32.39 6.31
N LYS A 34 24.71 33.54 6.22
CA LYS A 34 25.18 34.70 5.45
C LYS A 34 26.56 35.23 5.90
N ARG A 35 26.95 35.04 7.16
CA ARG A 35 28.23 35.53 7.68
C ARG A 35 29.42 34.65 7.27
N TRP A 36 29.16 33.44 6.77
CA TRP A 36 30.18 32.42 6.51
C TRP A 36 30.27 32.16 4.99
N SER A 37 31.46 32.16 4.41
CA SER A 37 31.69 31.88 2.98
C SER A 37 32.06 30.42 2.69
N LEU A 38 31.60 29.49 3.53
CA LEU A 38 31.95 28.06 3.46
C LEU A 38 30.96 27.22 2.64
N TRP A 39 29.90 27.85 2.12
CA TRP A 39 28.85 27.18 1.37
C TRP A 39 29.25 27.07 -0.10
N SER A 40 29.35 25.84 -0.60
CA SER A 40 29.56 25.53 -2.01
C SER A 40 28.23 25.43 -2.77
N LYS A 41 27.12 25.28 -2.04
CA LYS A 41 25.75 25.18 -2.57
C LYS A 41 24.92 26.40 -2.16
N ASP A 42 23.95 26.74 -3.00
CA ASP A 42 22.95 27.77 -2.68
C ASP A 42 22.04 27.26 -1.55
N ILE A 43 21.67 28.14 -0.62
CA ILE A 43 20.76 27.79 0.48
C ILE A 43 19.43 28.52 0.24
N ILE A 44 18.36 27.74 0.10
CA ILE A 44 16.99 28.23 -0.05
C ILE A 44 16.28 28.11 1.29
N ILE A 45 15.63 29.18 1.74
CA ILE A 45 14.80 29.14 2.94
C ILE A 45 13.34 29.27 2.51
N LEU A 46 12.57 28.23 2.77
CA LEU A 46 11.18 28.10 2.40
C LEU A 46 10.30 28.20 3.65
N ILE A 47 9.42 29.20 3.69
CA ILE A 47 8.47 29.42 4.78
C ILE A 47 7.04 29.33 4.21
N PRO A 48 6.49 28.11 4.05
CA PRO A 48 5.13 27.93 3.57
C PRO A 48 4.10 28.19 4.68
N PRO A 49 2.85 28.55 4.34
CA PRO A 49 1.80 28.75 5.33
C PRO A 49 1.48 27.45 6.09
N ASP A 50 1.51 26.32 5.40
CA ASP A 50 1.24 25.00 5.93
C ASP A 50 2.36 24.01 5.59
N SER A 51 2.48 22.95 6.39
CA SER A 51 3.58 21.99 6.25
C SER A 51 3.52 21.17 4.97
N ARG A 52 2.33 20.88 4.42
CA ARG A 52 2.18 19.88 3.35
C ARG A 52 1.90 20.49 1.98
N THR A 53 0.84 21.28 1.84
CA THR A 53 0.36 21.76 0.55
C THR A 53 1.20 22.89 -0.02
N GLY A 54 1.60 23.88 0.80
CA GLY A 54 2.49 24.95 0.37
C GLY A 54 3.87 24.46 -0.04
N THR A 55 4.42 23.48 0.69
CA THR A 55 5.68 22.84 0.33
C THR A 55 5.56 22.08 -1.00
N GLN A 56 4.49 21.29 -1.17
CA GLN A 56 4.22 20.58 -2.43
C GLN A 56 4.14 21.53 -3.62
N ALA A 57 3.32 22.58 -3.52
CA ALA A 57 3.15 23.57 -4.58
C ALA A 57 4.48 24.24 -4.96
N TRP A 58 5.32 24.55 -3.96
CA TRP A 58 6.64 25.11 -4.23
C TRP A 58 7.58 24.13 -4.94
N VAL A 59 7.63 22.87 -4.51
CA VAL A 59 8.50 21.85 -5.13
C VAL A 59 8.04 21.54 -6.55
N ASP A 60 6.73 21.45 -6.80
CA ASP A 60 6.15 21.25 -8.13
C ASP A 60 6.47 22.44 -9.05
N ALA A 61 6.40 23.66 -8.52
CA ALA A 61 6.78 24.86 -9.25
C ALA A 61 8.29 24.94 -9.52
N TYR A 62 9.12 24.43 -8.60
CA TYR A 62 10.57 24.34 -8.78
C TYR A 62 10.95 23.42 -9.95
N HIS A 63 10.24 22.31 -10.11
CA HIS A 63 10.50 21.32 -11.17
C HIS A 63 9.67 21.52 -12.46
N ASP A 64 8.93 22.63 -12.60
CA ASP A 64 8.01 22.88 -13.73
C ASP A 64 6.95 21.78 -13.92
N ALA A 65 6.61 21.06 -12.86
CA ALA A 65 5.60 20.00 -12.85
C ALA A 65 4.23 20.47 -12.33
N HIS A 66 4.13 21.74 -11.93
CA HIS A 66 2.90 22.35 -11.42
C HIS A 66 1.85 22.60 -12.50
N ASP A 67 0.58 22.56 -12.10
CA ASP A 67 -0.51 23.05 -12.93
C ASP A 67 -0.61 24.58 -12.84
N SER A 68 -0.31 25.25 -13.95
CA SER A 68 -0.33 26.72 -14.08
C SER A 68 -1.68 27.36 -13.76
N ASN A 69 -2.79 26.60 -13.78
CA ASN A 69 -4.11 27.11 -13.40
C ASN A 69 -4.26 27.29 -11.88
N ASN A 70 -3.57 26.45 -11.10
CA ASN A 70 -3.73 26.37 -9.65
C ASN A 70 -2.53 26.92 -8.89
N VAL A 71 -1.33 26.83 -9.47
CA VAL A 71 -0.06 27.23 -8.85
C VAL A 71 0.68 28.17 -9.80
N ALA A 72 1.23 29.26 -9.26
CA ALA A 72 2.04 30.18 -10.05
C ALA A 72 3.47 29.65 -10.22
N SER A 73 4.07 29.86 -11.40
CA SER A 73 5.46 29.51 -11.64
C SER A 73 6.41 30.36 -10.79
N LEU A 74 7.56 29.78 -10.41
CA LEU A 74 8.54 30.50 -9.60
C LEU A 74 9.30 31.53 -10.45
N PRO A 75 9.45 32.78 -9.96
CA PRO A 75 10.17 33.82 -10.68
C PRO A 75 11.69 33.58 -10.73
N LEU A 76 12.20 32.81 -9.77
CA LEU A 76 13.62 32.47 -9.65
C LEU A 76 13.75 31.01 -9.22
N LYS A 77 14.68 30.30 -9.86
CA LYS A 77 15.12 28.96 -9.47
C LYS A 77 16.63 29.00 -9.22
N SER A 78 17.08 28.22 -8.26
CA SER A 78 18.50 27.96 -8.08
C SER A 78 18.86 26.68 -8.85
N GLY A 79 20.00 26.09 -8.52
CA GLY A 79 20.50 24.86 -9.08
C GLY A 79 19.70 23.60 -8.75
N ALA A 80 20.26 22.43 -9.06
CA ALA A 80 19.63 21.16 -8.70
C ALA A 80 19.52 21.02 -7.18
N LEU A 81 18.35 20.62 -6.68
CA LEU A 81 18.15 20.40 -5.24
C LEU A 81 18.85 19.12 -4.81
N GLN A 82 19.80 19.24 -3.89
CA GLN A 82 20.57 18.12 -3.37
C GLN A 82 19.91 17.46 -2.16
N GLY A 83 19.29 18.27 -1.30
CA GLY A 83 18.53 17.77 -0.17
C GLY A 83 17.71 18.87 0.51
N ALA A 84 16.78 18.46 1.35
CA ALA A 84 15.95 19.37 2.13
C ALA A 84 15.83 18.94 3.60
N ILE A 85 15.84 19.91 4.50
CA ILE A 85 15.59 19.67 5.92
C ILE A 85 14.45 20.56 6.35
N ALA A 86 13.44 19.98 6.99
CA ALA A 86 12.33 20.72 7.54
C ALA A 86 12.42 20.81 9.06
N ILE A 87 12.16 21.98 9.62
CA ILE A 87 12.10 22.25 11.05
C ILE A 87 10.64 22.32 11.46
N ASP A 88 10.21 21.38 12.30
CA ASP A 88 8.90 21.40 12.93
C ASP A 88 9.07 21.58 14.44
N TYR A 89 9.37 22.81 14.86
CA TYR A 89 9.63 23.17 16.25
C TYR A 89 8.52 24.08 16.79
N ALA A 90 7.37 23.45 17.10
CA ALA A 90 6.18 24.12 17.63
C ALA A 90 6.11 24.16 19.17
N MET A 91 7.11 23.62 19.87
CA MET A 91 7.16 23.61 21.35
C MET A 91 7.83 24.88 21.87
N ASP A 92 7.29 25.48 22.93
CA ASP A 92 7.82 26.68 23.59
C ASP A 92 8.76 26.39 24.77
N GLN A 93 9.17 25.13 24.92
CA GLN A 93 9.95 24.64 26.03
C GLN A 93 11.17 23.86 25.55
N ARG A 94 12.14 23.72 26.46
CA ARG A 94 13.32 22.87 26.24
C ARG A 94 12.92 21.42 26.04
N PHE A 95 13.65 20.73 25.18
CA PHE A 95 13.34 19.37 24.76
C PHE A 95 14.40 18.34 25.18
N ASP A 96 14.02 17.07 25.17
CA ASP A 96 14.91 15.95 25.52
C ASP A 96 15.54 15.31 24.27
N GLY A 97 14.76 15.19 23.20
CA GLY A 97 15.20 14.54 21.97
C GLY A 97 14.57 15.09 20.70
N ILE A 98 15.04 14.58 19.57
CA ILE A 98 14.57 14.91 18.23
C ILE A 98 13.93 13.67 17.61
N HIS A 99 12.68 13.80 17.21
CA HIS A 99 11.96 12.83 16.41
C HIS A 99 12.23 13.12 14.93
N ILE A 100 12.79 12.13 14.26
CA ILE A 100 13.11 12.16 12.84
C ILE A 100 11.90 11.59 12.09
N ILE A 101 11.24 12.44 11.30
CA ILE A 101 10.14 12.06 10.41
C ILE A 101 10.72 11.96 8.99
N TYR A 102 10.62 10.77 8.41
CA TYR A 102 11.24 10.42 7.13
C TYR A 102 10.26 9.72 6.17
N ASP A 103 9.02 9.49 6.59
CA ASP A 103 8.02 8.77 5.78
C ASP A 103 7.60 9.63 4.58
N GLY A 104 7.93 9.18 3.37
CA GLY A 104 7.54 9.83 2.12
C GLY A 104 6.19 9.36 1.58
N THR A 105 5.72 10.06 0.56
CA THR A 105 4.52 9.67 -0.19
C THR A 105 4.72 8.34 -0.90
N ASN A 106 3.64 7.57 -1.07
CA ASN A 106 3.67 6.27 -1.76
C ASN A 106 4.67 5.24 -1.19
N GLY A 107 5.09 5.40 0.07
CA GLY A 107 6.06 4.49 0.72
C GLY A 107 7.50 4.72 0.26
N GLN A 108 7.78 5.82 -0.44
CA GLN A 108 9.14 6.23 -0.76
C GLN A 108 9.84 6.75 0.49
N LEU A 109 11.16 6.57 0.55
CA LEU A 109 11.97 6.93 1.71
C LEU A 109 13.22 7.69 1.23
N PRO A 110 13.72 8.66 2.01
CA PRO A 110 15.00 9.29 1.73
C PRO A 110 16.12 8.27 1.94
N ASN A 111 17.27 8.56 1.36
CA ASN A 111 18.46 7.75 1.55
C ASN A 111 18.78 7.60 3.05
N LEU A 112 19.02 6.35 3.48
CA LEU A 112 19.30 6.01 4.88
C LEU A 112 20.52 6.76 5.45
N ASP A 113 21.49 7.13 4.60
CA ASP A 113 22.69 7.87 5.05
C ASP A 113 22.37 9.28 5.57
N LEU A 114 21.31 9.91 5.05
CA LEU A 114 20.84 11.19 5.58
C LEU A 114 20.34 11.02 7.02
N ILE A 115 19.54 9.98 7.27
CA ILE A 115 19.04 9.65 8.61
C ILE A 115 20.19 9.31 9.55
N ASN A 116 21.11 8.43 9.12
CA ASN A 116 22.28 8.04 9.91
C ASN A 116 23.17 9.23 10.27
N SER A 117 23.35 10.17 9.32
CA SER A 117 24.12 11.39 9.55
C SER A 117 23.45 12.26 10.62
N ILE A 118 22.14 12.44 10.55
CA ILE A 118 21.37 13.19 11.56
C ILE A 118 21.44 12.50 12.92
N VAL A 119 21.31 11.17 12.97
CA VAL A 119 21.42 10.38 14.21
C VAL A 119 22.81 10.54 14.82
N ASN A 120 23.88 10.51 14.01
CA ASN A 120 25.25 10.67 14.48
C ASN A 120 25.54 12.11 14.96
N ILE A 121 25.02 13.13 14.27
CA ILE A 121 25.19 14.53 14.68
C ILE A 121 24.39 14.82 15.97
N GLY A 122 23.11 14.45 15.98
CA GLY A 122 22.23 14.69 17.12
C GLY A 122 22.61 13.86 18.35
N GLY A 123 22.69 12.54 18.20
CA GLY A 123 23.00 11.63 19.30
C GLY A 123 24.48 11.57 19.65
N GLY A 124 25.36 11.48 18.65
CA GLY A 124 26.79 11.32 18.88
C GLY A 124 27.50 12.59 19.33
N GLN A 125 27.27 13.72 18.64
CA GLN A 125 27.99 14.97 18.96
C GLN A 125 27.27 15.84 19.98
N MET A 126 25.94 15.91 19.90
CA MET A 126 25.14 16.82 20.72
C MET A 126 24.48 16.13 21.92
N GLY A 127 24.57 14.80 22.02
CA GLY A 127 24.03 14.02 23.15
C GLY A 127 22.50 13.94 23.22
N MET A 128 21.79 14.35 22.17
CA MET A 128 20.31 14.33 22.14
C MET A 128 19.78 12.93 21.87
N GLN A 129 18.65 12.59 22.48
CA GLN A 129 17.93 11.38 22.08
C GLN A 129 17.37 11.55 20.68
N THR A 130 17.42 10.49 19.87
CA THR A 130 16.86 10.49 18.51
C THR A 130 15.80 9.40 18.42
N ALA A 131 14.56 9.81 18.19
CA ALA A 131 13.44 8.90 18.01
C ALA A 131 13.07 8.77 16.54
N ILE A 132 12.46 7.64 16.19
CA ILE A 132 11.86 7.37 14.89
C ILE A 132 10.45 6.81 15.10
N GLN A 133 9.55 6.97 14.13
CA GLN A 133 8.19 6.40 14.18
C GLN A 133 7.37 6.73 15.45
N GLY A 134 7.63 7.87 16.09
CA GLY A 134 6.97 8.27 17.34
C GLY A 134 7.31 7.38 18.55
N MET A 135 8.37 6.59 18.47
CA MET A 135 8.87 5.74 19.56
C MET A 135 9.90 6.52 20.38
N GLN A 136 9.40 7.43 21.22
CA GLN A 136 10.21 8.33 22.06
C GLN A 136 11.06 7.57 23.09
N HIS A 137 10.51 6.50 23.66
CA HIS A 137 11.20 5.60 24.57
C HIS A 137 11.33 4.23 23.91
N HIS A 138 12.56 3.82 23.58
CA HIS A 138 12.81 2.58 22.85
C HIS A 138 13.91 1.77 23.56
N ASN A 139 13.53 0.70 24.25
CA ASN A 139 14.45 -0.10 25.09
C ASN A 139 15.16 -1.22 24.33
N ASP A 140 15.14 -1.16 22.99
CA ASP A 140 15.71 -2.19 22.10
C ASP A 140 15.13 -3.61 22.33
N SER A 141 13.92 -3.68 22.89
CA SER A 141 13.20 -4.93 23.10
C SER A 141 12.61 -5.45 21.80
N TYR A 142 12.38 -6.77 21.70
CA TYR A 142 11.74 -7.36 20.51
C TYR A 142 10.37 -6.71 20.22
N ARG A 143 9.60 -6.42 21.27
CA ARG A 143 8.28 -5.78 21.16
C ARG A 143 8.40 -4.37 20.59
N ASP A 144 9.36 -3.58 21.06
CA ASP A 144 9.55 -2.21 20.58
C ASP A 144 10.01 -2.21 19.13
N ARG A 145 10.97 -3.08 18.76
CA ARG A 145 11.42 -3.25 17.37
C ARG A 145 10.27 -3.62 16.43
N LEU A 146 9.44 -4.57 16.84
CA LEU A 146 8.27 -5.00 16.08
C LEU A 146 7.24 -3.87 15.95
N MET A 147 7.00 -3.12 17.02
CA MET A 147 6.06 -1.99 17.01
C MET A 147 6.57 -0.85 16.12
N THR A 148 7.86 -0.53 16.18
CA THR A 148 8.52 0.47 15.33
C THR A 148 8.38 0.09 13.85
N MET A 149 8.71 -1.17 13.52
CA MET A 149 8.59 -1.68 12.17
C MET A 149 7.13 -1.66 11.68
N LEU A 150 6.17 -2.14 12.50
CA LEU A 150 4.76 -2.18 12.13
C LEU A 150 4.18 -0.77 11.93
N ARG A 151 4.52 0.19 12.79
CA ARG A 151 4.12 1.60 12.64
C ARG A 151 4.67 2.19 11.33
N GLY A 152 5.95 1.94 11.03
CA GLY A 152 6.54 2.35 9.77
C GLY A 152 5.85 1.72 8.56
N MET A 153 5.60 0.41 8.59
CA MET A 153 4.86 -0.29 7.53
C MET A 153 3.45 0.27 7.35
N LEU A 154 2.72 0.56 8.43
CA LEU A 154 1.38 1.13 8.34
C LEU A 154 1.39 2.53 7.70
N LYS A 155 2.32 3.42 8.12
CA LYS A 155 2.43 4.75 7.53
C LYS A 155 2.84 4.71 6.06
N GLN A 156 3.85 3.91 5.72
CA GLN A 156 4.29 3.70 4.34
C GLN A 156 3.20 3.07 3.47
N GLY A 157 2.44 2.13 4.04
CA GLY A 157 1.32 1.49 3.37
C GLY A 157 0.18 2.46 3.05
N LEU A 158 -0.12 3.38 3.97
CA LEU A 158 -1.08 4.46 3.70
C LEU A 158 -0.58 5.43 2.62
N GLY A 159 0.75 5.64 2.54
CA GLY A 159 1.38 6.46 1.51
C GLY A 159 1.08 7.95 1.61
N ILE A 160 0.52 8.39 2.74
CA ILE A 160 0.14 9.78 3.01
C ILE A 160 1.40 10.62 3.31
N CYS A 161 1.41 11.87 2.87
CA CYS A 161 2.45 12.85 3.18
C CYS A 161 2.54 13.09 4.70
N ALA A 162 3.65 12.65 5.32
CA ALA A 162 3.85 12.74 6.77
C ALA A 162 4.32 14.12 7.22
N GLY A 163 5.01 14.88 6.36
CA GLY A 163 5.47 16.23 6.65
C GLY A 163 6.03 16.95 5.42
N PRO A 164 6.64 18.14 5.59
CA PRO A 164 7.13 18.95 4.47
C PRO A 164 8.15 18.22 3.60
N HIS A 165 8.98 17.38 4.23
CA HIS A 165 9.98 16.58 3.54
C HIS A 165 9.39 15.62 2.49
N SER A 166 8.17 15.10 2.71
CA SER A 166 7.60 14.06 1.84
C SER A 166 7.37 14.56 0.41
N SER A 167 7.19 15.88 0.20
CA SER A 167 7.03 16.50 -1.13
C SER A 167 8.29 16.51 -1.98
N PHE A 168 9.47 16.39 -1.37
CA PHE A 168 10.76 16.42 -2.07
C PHE A 168 11.16 15.04 -2.63
N ILE A 169 10.75 13.97 -1.94
CA ILE A 169 11.17 12.60 -2.23
C ILE A 169 10.74 12.13 -3.64
N PRO A 170 9.53 12.43 -4.16
CA PRO A 170 9.14 12.09 -5.53
C PRO A 170 10.05 12.67 -6.61
N TYR A 171 10.74 13.78 -6.32
CA TYR A 171 11.70 14.41 -7.21
C TYR A 171 13.14 13.93 -6.99
N HIS A 172 13.32 12.82 -6.25
CA HIS A 172 14.62 12.27 -5.86
C HIS A 172 15.49 13.26 -5.05
N VAL A 173 14.83 14.15 -4.30
CA VAL A 173 15.51 15.05 -3.36
C VAL A 173 15.38 14.46 -1.96
N ASP A 174 16.50 14.04 -1.39
CA ASP A 174 16.52 13.44 -0.05
C ASP A 174 16.14 14.48 1.01
N ALA A 175 15.09 14.17 1.77
CA ALA A 175 14.55 15.11 2.73
C ALA A 175 14.04 14.47 4.02
N VAL A 176 14.17 15.20 5.13
CA VAL A 176 13.77 14.77 6.47
C VAL A 176 13.18 15.94 7.25
N THR A 177 12.17 15.68 8.09
CA THR A 177 11.65 16.66 9.06
C THR A 177 12.12 16.34 10.47
N LEU A 178 12.61 17.35 11.18
CA LEU A 178 13.07 17.26 12.57
C LEU A 178 12.04 17.90 13.48
N GLN A 179 11.51 17.12 14.41
CA GLN A 179 10.53 17.56 15.40
C GLN A 179 11.08 17.30 16.80
N PRO A 180 11.34 18.33 17.64
CA PRO A 180 11.76 18.11 19.02
C PRO A 180 10.62 17.52 19.85
N TYR A 181 10.96 16.74 20.88
CA TYR A 181 10.00 16.13 21.79
C TYR A 181 10.52 16.03 23.22
N GLY A 182 9.58 15.86 24.16
CA GLY A 182 9.84 15.67 25.58
C GLY A 182 10.23 16.96 26.29
N GLU A 183 10.30 16.91 27.61
CA GLU A 183 10.86 17.99 28.43
C GLU A 183 12.29 17.64 28.78
N GLY A 184 13.23 18.52 28.44
CA GLY A 184 14.65 18.24 28.66
C GLY A 184 15.49 19.48 28.82
N TRP A 185 16.78 19.34 28.53
CA TRP A 185 17.80 20.36 28.80
C TRP A 185 18.26 21.05 27.52
N HIS A 186 17.87 20.54 26.35
CA HIS A 186 18.25 21.07 25.05
C HIS A 186 17.37 22.25 24.67
N ASP A 187 17.98 23.22 24.01
CA ASP A 187 17.38 24.49 23.62
C ASP A 187 17.42 24.71 22.10
N GLU A 188 16.97 25.87 21.66
CA GLU A 188 16.97 26.28 20.26
C GLU A 188 18.39 26.24 19.65
N MET A 189 19.42 26.49 20.48
CA MET A 189 20.81 26.44 20.03
C MET A 189 21.23 25.00 19.72
N ALA A 190 20.83 24.03 20.54
CA ALA A 190 21.09 22.62 20.27
C ALA A 190 20.46 22.18 18.94
N MET A 191 19.19 22.53 18.70
CA MET A 191 18.52 22.26 17.41
C MET A 191 19.25 22.94 16.24
N GLY A 192 19.63 24.22 16.40
CA GLY A 192 20.39 24.97 15.40
C GLY A 192 21.72 24.32 15.02
N ARG A 193 22.45 23.76 15.99
CA ARG A 193 23.71 23.03 15.75
C ARG A 193 23.50 21.73 14.98
N VAL A 194 22.40 21.01 15.22
CA VAL A 194 22.06 19.81 14.44
C VAL A 194 21.81 20.19 13.00
N ILE A 195 20.97 21.21 12.77
CA ILE A 195 20.63 21.66 11.42
C ILE A 195 21.89 22.18 10.71
N GLU A 196 22.69 23.02 11.36
CA GLU A 196 23.98 23.48 10.82
C GLU A 196 24.90 22.30 10.46
N GLY A 197 25.02 21.32 11.36
CA GLY A 197 25.82 20.12 11.15
C GLY A 197 25.34 19.34 9.93
N THR A 198 24.03 19.14 9.78
CA THR A 198 23.47 18.42 8.64
C THR A 198 23.63 19.22 7.34
N PHE A 199 23.45 20.54 7.37
CA PHE A 199 23.71 21.42 6.22
C PHE A 199 25.17 21.35 5.78
N ARG A 200 26.12 21.33 6.72
CA ARG A 200 27.55 21.14 6.41
C ARG A 200 27.82 19.78 5.78
N SER A 201 27.21 18.72 6.29
CA SER A 201 27.31 17.37 5.70
C SER A 201 26.79 17.36 4.26
N LEU A 202 25.59 17.89 4.02
CA LEU A 202 24.98 17.98 2.68
C LEU A 202 25.79 18.89 1.75
N ASN A 203 26.33 20.01 2.26
CA ASN A 203 27.16 20.93 1.49
C ASN A 203 28.44 20.27 0.98
N ASN A 204 29.03 19.38 1.78
CA ASN A 204 30.28 18.69 1.44
C ASN A 204 30.10 17.51 0.48
N LEU A 205 28.86 17.07 0.20
CA LEU A 205 28.61 16.04 -0.80
C LEU A 205 28.94 16.56 -2.20
N LEU A 206 29.70 15.79 -2.98
CA LEU A 206 30.00 16.11 -4.39
C LEU A 206 28.97 15.48 -5.35
N GLU A 207 28.22 14.51 -4.86
CA GLU A 207 27.27 13.70 -5.60
C GLU A 207 26.04 13.44 -4.74
N HIS A 208 24.92 13.07 -5.35
CA HIS A 208 23.73 12.65 -4.61
C HIS A 208 24.02 11.37 -3.80
N LEU A 209 23.31 11.20 -2.68
CA LEU A 209 23.40 9.98 -1.89
C LEU A 209 22.86 8.81 -2.71
N HIS A 210 23.71 7.86 -3.10
CA HIS A 210 23.32 6.78 -4.01
C HIS A 210 23.87 5.40 -3.62
N GLN A 211 24.85 5.31 -2.72
CA GLN A 211 25.46 4.03 -2.32
C GLN A 211 24.65 3.26 -1.29
N SER A 212 23.86 3.97 -0.46
CA SER A 212 23.06 3.37 0.60
C SER A 212 21.61 3.11 0.17
N PHE A 213 20.82 2.52 1.06
CA PHE A 213 19.51 1.94 0.72
C PHE A 213 18.41 3.01 0.67
N PHE A 214 17.57 2.91 -0.37
CA PHE A 214 16.29 3.65 -0.49
C PHE A 214 15.08 2.83 -0.04
N PHE A 215 15.25 1.51 0.13
CA PHE A 215 14.20 0.60 0.58
C PHE A 215 14.66 -0.12 1.84
N TYR A 216 14.13 0.31 2.98
CA TYR A 216 14.48 -0.23 4.29
C TYR A 216 13.30 -0.11 5.26
N LEU A 217 13.29 -0.98 6.26
CA LEU A 217 12.42 -0.86 7.42
C LEU A 217 13.28 -0.61 8.64
N LEU A 218 13.07 0.51 9.32
CA LEU A 218 13.76 0.80 10.57
C LEU A 218 13.08 0.03 11.71
N MET A 219 13.88 -0.74 12.45
CA MET A 219 13.47 -1.37 13.72
C MET A 219 13.86 -0.48 14.91
N GLN A 220 14.95 0.26 14.75
CA GLN A 220 15.50 1.21 15.72
C GLN A 220 16.35 2.23 14.94
N ARG A 221 16.71 3.36 15.57
CA ARG A 221 17.61 4.37 14.99
C ARG A 221 18.91 3.83 14.38
N ASP A 222 19.46 2.73 14.92
CA ASP A 222 20.74 2.13 14.48
C ASP A 222 20.55 0.73 13.85
N ARG A 223 19.31 0.27 13.66
CA ARG A 223 19.02 -1.09 13.15
C ARG A 223 17.93 -1.04 12.09
N PHE A 224 18.28 -1.48 10.89
CA PHE A 224 17.36 -1.57 9.77
C PHE A 224 17.31 -2.98 9.18
N VAL A 225 16.23 -3.25 8.46
CA VAL A 225 16.01 -4.45 7.67
C VAL A 225 16.08 -4.05 6.20
N SER A 226 16.98 -4.68 5.44
CA SER A 226 17.17 -4.37 4.03
C SER A 226 16.10 -5.02 3.15
N ILE A 227 15.82 -4.42 1.99
CA ILE A 227 14.84 -4.93 1.01
C ILE A 227 15.02 -6.42 0.67
N GLY A 228 16.26 -6.89 0.54
CA GLY A 228 16.54 -8.28 0.18
C GLY A 228 16.05 -9.31 1.20
N THR A 229 15.85 -8.90 2.46
CA THR A 229 15.39 -9.80 3.53
C THR A 229 13.87 -9.84 3.67
N TYR A 230 13.17 -8.72 3.49
CA TYR A 230 11.71 -8.68 3.65
C TYR A 230 10.96 -8.86 2.33
N LEU A 231 11.50 -8.46 1.18
CA LEU A 231 10.80 -8.53 -0.12
C LEU A 231 10.29 -9.93 -0.47
N PRO A 232 11.05 -11.03 -0.24
CA PRO A 232 10.54 -12.38 -0.49
C PRO A 232 9.23 -12.69 0.23
N SER A 233 8.97 -12.11 1.41
CA SER A 233 7.74 -12.36 2.17
C SER A 233 6.48 -11.85 1.45
N ALA A 234 6.51 -10.64 0.88
CA ALA A 234 5.41 -10.13 0.07
C ALA A 234 5.31 -10.85 -1.27
N MET A 235 6.43 -11.24 -1.87
CA MET A 235 6.43 -11.99 -3.13
C MET A 235 5.81 -13.38 -2.95
N LEU A 236 6.08 -14.08 -1.85
CA LEU A 236 5.45 -15.36 -1.53
C LEU A 236 3.93 -15.22 -1.37
N LEU A 237 3.50 -14.13 -0.72
CA LEU A 237 2.09 -13.82 -0.54
C LEU A 237 1.38 -13.53 -1.88
N ALA A 238 2.00 -12.75 -2.75
CA ALA A 238 1.50 -12.49 -4.10
C ALA A 238 1.50 -13.76 -4.98
N ALA A 239 2.57 -14.55 -4.90
CA ALA A 239 2.73 -15.79 -5.66
C ALA A 239 1.65 -16.83 -5.33
N ASN A 240 1.13 -16.87 -4.10
CA ASN A 240 0.01 -17.72 -3.72
C ASN A 240 -1.20 -17.54 -4.67
N PHE A 241 -1.57 -16.30 -4.97
CA PHE A 241 -2.70 -16.00 -5.87
C PHE A 241 -2.43 -16.50 -7.28
N THR A 242 -1.22 -16.29 -7.81
CA THR A 242 -0.82 -16.76 -9.14
C THR A 242 -0.78 -18.28 -9.23
N ILE A 243 -0.23 -18.97 -8.21
CA ILE A 243 -0.18 -20.44 -8.17
C ILE A 243 -1.61 -21.01 -8.16
N MET A 244 -2.49 -20.46 -7.32
CA MET A 244 -3.90 -20.87 -7.29
C MET A 244 -4.62 -20.58 -8.60
N ALA A 245 -4.34 -19.45 -9.24
CA ALA A 245 -4.88 -19.11 -10.56
C ALA A 245 -4.48 -20.14 -11.62
N ILE A 246 -3.20 -20.52 -11.67
CA ILE A 246 -2.68 -21.53 -12.60
C ILE A 246 -3.30 -22.91 -12.28
N PHE A 247 -3.39 -23.28 -11.01
CA PHE A 247 -4.03 -24.53 -10.60
C PHE A 247 -5.49 -24.61 -11.09
N LEU A 248 -6.29 -23.57 -10.88
CA LEU A 248 -7.68 -23.50 -11.34
C LEU A 248 -7.79 -23.47 -12.87
N TRP A 249 -6.86 -22.80 -13.55
CA TRP A 249 -6.76 -22.80 -15.01
C TRP A 249 -6.52 -24.22 -15.58
N VAL A 250 -5.61 -24.98 -14.96
CA VAL A 250 -5.33 -26.37 -15.36
C VAL A 250 -6.55 -27.26 -15.04
N LYS A 251 -7.13 -27.13 -13.84
CA LYS A 251 -8.31 -27.89 -13.42
C LYS A 251 -9.51 -27.68 -14.36
N SER A 252 -9.71 -26.46 -14.86
CA SER A 252 -10.80 -26.12 -15.79
C SER A 252 -10.71 -26.81 -17.16
N GLY A 253 -9.53 -27.32 -17.53
CA GLY A 253 -9.31 -28.02 -18.80
C GLY A 253 -9.40 -29.55 -18.69
N GLN A 254 -9.48 -30.10 -17.47
CA GLN A 254 -9.59 -31.54 -17.26
C GLN A 254 -11.04 -32.01 -17.46
N PRO A 255 -11.28 -33.15 -18.12
CA PRO A 255 -12.61 -33.72 -18.24
C PRO A 255 -13.14 -34.07 -16.84
N ALA A 256 -14.42 -33.78 -16.59
CA ALA A 256 -15.08 -34.18 -15.34
C ALA A 256 -14.93 -35.70 -15.19
N ALA A 257 -14.28 -36.15 -14.13
CA ALA A 257 -14.14 -37.57 -13.85
C ALA A 257 -15.55 -38.17 -13.72
N GLN A 258 -15.97 -38.94 -14.73
CA GLN A 258 -17.18 -39.73 -14.63
C GLN A 258 -16.94 -40.76 -13.53
N VAL A 259 -17.53 -40.54 -12.36
CA VAL A 259 -17.61 -41.55 -11.31
C VAL A 259 -18.56 -42.64 -11.83
N GLN A 260 -18.02 -43.61 -12.56
CA GLN A 260 -18.74 -44.86 -12.81
C GLN A 260 -18.82 -45.60 -11.48
N MET A 261 -20.03 -45.66 -10.90
CA MET A 261 -20.30 -46.58 -9.80
C MET A 261 -20.02 -48.01 -10.27
N PRO A 262 -19.24 -48.82 -9.54
CA PRO A 262 -19.03 -50.21 -9.93
C PRO A 262 -20.36 -50.94 -9.75
N VAL A 263 -21.01 -51.30 -10.86
CA VAL A 263 -22.10 -52.27 -10.87
C VAL A 263 -21.50 -53.57 -10.34
N VAL A 264 -22.10 -54.08 -9.26
CA VAL A 264 -21.75 -55.33 -8.59
C VAL A 264 -21.87 -56.47 -9.60
N ALA A 265 -20.76 -56.92 -10.17
CA ALA A 265 -20.69 -58.16 -10.93
C ALA A 265 -20.38 -59.30 -9.95
N ALA A 266 -21.31 -60.25 -9.88
CA ALA A 266 -21.25 -61.43 -9.04
C ALA A 266 -20.00 -62.30 -9.30
N PHE A 267 -19.56 -62.97 -8.24
CA PHE A 267 -18.45 -63.92 -8.21
C PHE A 267 -18.65 -65.10 -9.17
N GLU A 268 -17.69 -65.36 -10.05
CA GLU A 268 -17.41 -66.70 -10.60
C GLU A 268 -15.90 -67.03 -10.54
N LYS A 269 -15.60 -68.31 -10.28
CA LYS A 269 -14.31 -68.90 -9.89
C LYS A 269 -13.22 -68.88 -11.00
N PRO A 270 -11.92 -68.96 -10.63
CA PRO A 270 -10.81 -68.91 -11.59
C PRO A 270 -10.34 -70.30 -12.07
N ALA A 271 -9.94 -70.41 -13.34
CA ALA A 271 -9.10 -71.48 -13.91
C ALA A 271 -8.40 -70.97 -15.20
N PRO A 272 -7.29 -71.57 -15.68
CA PRO A 272 -6.00 -70.91 -15.74
C PRO A 272 -5.57 -70.39 -17.13
N ALA A 273 -4.53 -69.56 -17.07
CA ALA A 273 -3.93 -68.78 -18.14
C ALA A 273 -3.59 -69.55 -19.43
N LYS A 274 -3.84 -68.90 -20.57
CA LYS A 274 -3.04 -69.06 -21.79
C LYS A 274 -2.55 -67.69 -22.26
N SER A 275 -1.24 -67.64 -22.43
CA SER A 275 -0.44 -66.54 -22.94
C SER A 275 -0.83 -66.18 -24.37
N THR A 276 -0.90 -64.88 -24.66
CA THR A 276 -0.57 -64.38 -26.00
C THR A 276 -0.05 -62.96 -25.89
N PHE A 277 1.27 -62.84 -26.06
CA PHE A 277 1.94 -61.60 -26.39
C PHE A 277 1.47 -61.14 -27.77
N SER A 278 0.94 -59.92 -27.88
CA SER A 278 1.25 -58.93 -28.93
C SER A 278 0.18 -57.84 -28.99
N LYS A 279 0.52 -56.64 -28.52
CA LYS A 279 0.12 -55.38 -29.15
C LYS A 279 1.14 -54.31 -28.77
N ALA A 280 1.53 -53.55 -29.79
CA ALA A 280 2.52 -52.49 -29.79
C ALA A 280 2.33 -51.49 -28.63
N PRO A 281 3.38 -50.74 -28.22
CA PRO A 281 3.23 -49.71 -27.20
C PRO A 281 2.19 -48.70 -27.69
N GLY A 282 1.06 -48.66 -27.00
CA GLY A 282 -0.01 -47.72 -27.27
C GLY A 282 0.55 -46.31 -27.23
N THR A 283 0.23 -45.55 -28.28
CA THR A 283 0.31 -44.09 -28.28
C THR A 283 -0.23 -43.56 -26.95
N PRO A 284 0.47 -42.65 -26.25
CA PRO A 284 -0.06 -42.09 -25.01
C PRO A 284 -1.47 -41.55 -25.28
N PRO A 285 -2.45 -41.77 -24.38
CA PRO A 285 -3.80 -41.28 -24.59
C PRO A 285 -3.71 -39.78 -24.86
N ALA A 286 -4.22 -39.35 -26.01
CA ALA A 286 -4.34 -37.94 -26.33
C ALA A 286 -5.03 -37.27 -25.13
N ILE A 287 -4.40 -36.24 -24.58
CA ILE A 287 -4.99 -35.47 -23.48
C ILE A 287 -6.26 -34.86 -24.05
N ASN A 288 -7.42 -35.45 -23.74
CA ASN A 288 -8.73 -34.93 -24.12
C ASN A 288 -8.99 -33.68 -23.27
N SER A 289 -8.39 -32.56 -23.67
CA SER A 289 -8.60 -31.25 -23.04
C SER A 289 -9.99 -30.75 -23.40
N THR A 290 -10.78 -30.40 -22.39
CA THR A 290 -12.08 -29.74 -22.62
C THR A 290 -11.86 -28.32 -23.14
N GLU A 291 -12.68 -27.90 -24.11
CA GLU A 291 -12.67 -26.53 -24.60
C GLU A 291 -13.12 -25.56 -23.50
N ARG A 292 -12.44 -24.41 -23.38
CA ARG A 292 -12.71 -23.40 -22.35
C ARG A 292 -13.55 -22.28 -22.92
N ASP A 293 -14.75 -22.10 -22.37
CA ASP A 293 -15.53 -20.90 -22.66
C ASP A 293 -15.06 -19.73 -21.79
N LEU A 294 -14.32 -18.82 -22.42
CA LEU A 294 -13.67 -17.67 -21.79
C LEU A 294 -14.53 -16.41 -21.81
N SER A 295 -15.57 -16.36 -22.66
CA SER A 295 -16.32 -15.13 -22.93
C SER A 295 -17.00 -14.58 -21.67
N LEU A 296 -17.75 -15.43 -20.98
CA LEU A 296 -18.47 -15.08 -19.75
C LEU A 296 -17.53 -14.79 -18.57
N PRO A 297 -16.55 -15.67 -18.21
CA PRO A 297 -15.59 -15.38 -17.14
C PRO A 297 -14.81 -14.08 -17.34
N LEU A 298 -14.35 -13.82 -18.57
CA LEU A 298 -13.62 -12.60 -18.89
C LEU A 298 -14.52 -11.37 -18.80
N GLY A 299 -15.76 -11.46 -19.29
CA GLY A 299 -16.75 -10.39 -19.19
C GLY A 299 -17.08 -10.02 -17.74
N ILE A 300 -17.23 -11.01 -16.85
CA ILE A 300 -17.48 -10.77 -15.42
C ILE A 300 -16.29 -10.06 -14.77
N VAL A 301 -15.07 -10.58 -14.97
CA VAL A 301 -13.86 -10.01 -14.38
C VAL A 301 -13.61 -8.58 -14.90
N ALA A 302 -13.67 -8.39 -16.22
CA ALA A 302 -13.51 -7.07 -16.83
C ALA A 302 -14.60 -6.10 -16.38
N GLY A 303 -15.86 -6.55 -16.27
CA GLY A 303 -16.97 -5.74 -15.76
C GLY A 303 -16.78 -5.31 -14.31
N CYS A 304 -16.29 -6.21 -13.44
CA CYS A 304 -15.98 -5.87 -12.05
C CYS A 304 -14.86 -4.84 -11.95
N HIS A 305 -13.79 -4.99 -12.75
CA HIS A 305 -12.72 -3.99 -12.81
C HIS A 305 -13.19 -2.66 -13.41
N ALA A 306 -14.06 -2.66 -14.42
CA ALA A 306 -14.64 -1.42 -14.94
C ALA A 306 -15.52 -0.72 -13.90
N ALA A 307 -16.36 -1.47 -13.17
CA ALA A 307 -17.20 -0.94 -12.09
C ALA A 307 -16.38 -0.32 -10.94
N SER A 308 -15.14 -0.77 -10.75
CA SER A 308 -14.24 -0.26 -9.69
C SER A 308 -13.79 1.20 -9.88
N VAL A 309 -13.93 1.76 -11.09
CA VAL A 309 -13.62 3.17 -11.35
C VAL A 309 -14.65 4.08 -10.68
N ILE A 310 -15.89 3.62 -10.50
CA ILE A 310 -16.98 4.40 -9.88
C ILE A 310 -16.65 4.81 -8.44
N PRO A 311 -16.32 3.89 -7.50
CA PRO A 311 -15.99 4.29 -6.13
C PRO A 311 -14.75 5.19 -6.06
N LEU A 312 -13.73 4.95 -6.89
CA LEU A 312 -12.57 5.83 -6.97
C LEU A 312 -12.99 7.24 -7.39
N PHE A 313 -13.79 7.38 -8.45
CA PHE A 313 -14.26 8.68 -8.93
C PHE A 313 -15.15 9.39 -7.90
N VAL A 314 -16.12 8.68 -7.30
CA VAL A 314 -17.06 9.27 -6.33
C VAL A 314 -16.32 9.72 -5.08
N LEU A 315 -15.47 8.89 -4.48
CA LEU A 315 -14.76 9.23 -3.23
C LEU A 315 -13.67 10.29 -3.45
N SER A 316 -13.18 10.47 -4.68
CA SER A 316 -12.18 11.51 -4.98
C SER A 316 -12.77 12.87 -5.35
N ASN A 317 -14.03 12.95 -5.78
CA ASN A 317 -14.63 14.20 -6.29
C ASN A 317 -15.78 14.75 -5.43
N VAL A 318 -16.33 13.96 -4.50
CA VAL A 318 -17.42 14.40 -3.63
C VAL A 318 -16.91 15.36 -2.53
N PRO A 319 -17.65 16.43 -2.17
CA PRO A 319 -17.27 17.33 -1.09
C PRO A 319 -17.08 16.63 0.25
N ALA A 320 -16.17 17.16 1.09
CA ALA A 320 -15.78 16.54 2.37
C ALA A 320 -16.96 16.21 3.30
N THR A 321 -18.02 17.00 3.28
CA THR A 321 -19.23 16.80 4.10
C THR A 321 -20.00 15.52 3.76
N PHE A 322 -19.96 15.08 2.49
CA PHE A 322 -20.71 13.93 2.01
C PHE A 322 -19.86 12.65 1.91
N LEU A 323 -18.53 12.75 2.05
CA LEU A 323 -17.62 11.59 1.95
C LEU A 323 -18.01 10.42 2.87
N PRO A 324 -18.32 10.61 4.17
CA PRO A 324 -18.71 9.50 5.04
C PRO A 324 -20.00 8.82 4.59
N SER A 325 -21.00 9.61 4.16
CA SER A 325 -22.27 9.09 3.66
C SER A 325 -22.09 8.34 2.34
N SER A 326 -21.25 8.85 1.43
CA SER A 326 -20.90 8.17 0.18
C SER A 326 -20.19 6.84 0.43
N LEU A 327 -19.26 6.77 1.38
CA LEU A 327 -18.62 5.52 1.78
C LEU A 327 -19.66 4.54 2.36
N ALA A 328 -20.53 4.99 3.27
CA ALA A 328 -21.56 4.14 3.86
C ALA A 328 -22.53 3.57 2.81
N MET A 329 -22.98 4.40 1.86
CA MET A 329 -23.79 3.96 0.72
C MET A 329 -23.03 2.96 -0.15
N PHE A 330 -21.73 3.19 -0.39
CA PHE A 330 -20.89 2.26 -1.12
C PHE A 330 -20.67 0.94 -0.39
N CYS A 331 -20.58 0.94 0.95
CA CYS A 331 -20.54 -0.28 1.76
C CYS A 331 -21.80 -1.12 1.55
N ILE A 332 -22.98 -0.48 1.65
CA ILE A 332 -24.27 -1.16 1.45
C ILE A 332 -24.36 -1.69 0.02
N PHE A 333 -24.02 -0.86 -0.96
CA PHE A 333 -23.99 -1.25 -2.36
C PHE A 333 -23.04 -2.44 -2.61
N SER A 334 -21.82 -2.40 -2.05
CA SER A 334 -20.84 -3.49 -2.17
C SER A 334 -21.33 -4.78 -1.52
N ALA A 335 -22.07 -4.71 -0.42
CA ALA A 335 -22.64 -5.88 0.24
C ALA A 335 -23.80 -6.49 -0.57
N VAL A 336 -24.62 -5.67 -1.23
CA VAL A 336 -25.82 -6.11 -1.98
C VAL A 336 -25.48 -6.54 -3.42
N LEU A 337 -24.54 -5.88 -4.08
CA LEU A 337 -24.19 -6.10 -5.49
C LEU A 337 -23.88 -7.57 -5.83
N PRO A 338 -23.09 -8.33 -5.04
CA PRO A 338 -22.84 -9.74 -5.31
C PRO A 338 -24.11 -10.59 -5.36
N PHE A 339 -25.12 -10.29 -4.54
CA PHE A 339 -26.41 -11.00 -4.55
C PHE A 339 -27.21 -10.70 -5.82
N ILE A 340 -27.21 -9.45 -6.27
CA ILE A 340 -27.88 -9.04 -7.51
C ILE A 340 -27.24 -9.75 -8.70
N ILE A 341 -25.90 -9.70 -8.81
CA ILE A 341 -25.17 -10.37 -9.90
C ILE A 341 -25.44 -11.87 -9.87
N SER A 342 -25.39 -12.49 -8.69
CA SER A 342 -25.63 -13.93 -8.53
C SER A 342 -27.06 -14.36 -8.89
N TYR A 343 -28.06 -13.50 -8.66
CA TYR A 343 -29.45 -13.76 -9.05
C TYR A 343 -29.67 -13.61 -10.57
N LEU A 344 -29.02 -12.63 -11.21
CA LEU A 344 -29.19 -12.36 -12.64
C LEU A 344 -28.37 -13.31 -13.54
N LEU A 345 -27.22 -13.80 -13.07
CA LEU A 345 -26.32 -14.67 -13.85
C LEU A 345 -27.02 -15.94 -14.40
N PRO A 346 -27.78 -16.70 -13.59
CA PRO A 346 -28.49 -17.90 -14.05
C PRO A 346 -29.66 -17.60 -15.00
N VAL A 347 -30.23 -16.39 -14.96
CA VAL A 347 -31.32 -15.98 -15.85
C VAL A 347 -30.80 -15.75 -17.27
N CYS A 348 -29.59 -15.20 -17.40
CA CYS A 348 -28.99 -14.87 -18.69
C CYS A 348 -28.08 -15.98 -19.24
N PHE A 349 -27.48 -16.81 -18.37
CA PHE A 349 -26.46 -17.79 -18.76
C PHE A 349 -26.56 -19.11 -17.98
N THR A 350 -26.31 -20.23 -18.65
CA THR A 350 -26.18 -21.54 -18.00
C THR A 350 -24.86 -21.64 -17.24
N GLN A 351 -24.92 -21.67 -15.91
CA GLN A 351 -23.72 -21.78 -15.09
C GLN A 351 -23.15 -23.20 -15.11
N ARG A 352 -21.84 -23.31 -15.39
CA ARG A 352 -21.05 -24.53 -15.35
C ARG A 352 -19.97 -24.38 -14.30
N THR A 353 -19.60 -25.47 -13.64
CA THR A 353 -18.45 -25.55 -12.72
C THR A 353 -17.14 -25.01 -13.33
N GLN A 354 -17.00 -25.11 -14.66
CA GLN A 354 -15.88 -24.54 -15.43
C GLN A 354 -15.83 -23.00 -15.37
N HIS A 355 -16.98 -22.31 -15.43
CA HIS A 355 -17.03 -20.84 -15.36
C HIS A 355 -16.61 -20.32 -13.99
N PHE A 356 -16.99 -21.00 -12.91
CA PHE A 356 -16.53 -20.68 -11.55
C PHE A 356 -14.98 -20.76 -11.46
N GLN A 357 -14.41 -21.85 -11.97
CA GLN A 357 -12.95 -22.06 -11.94
C GLN A 357 -12.21 -21.01 -12.76
N LEU A 358 -12.71 -20.68 -13.95
CA LEU A 358 -12.12 -19.67 -14.84
C LEU A 358 -12.24 -18.25 -14.28
N THR A 359 -13.40 -17.87 -13.76
CA THR A 359 -13.61 -16.52 -13.21
C THR A 359 -12.73 -16.28 -11.99
N LYS A 360 -12.65 -17.27 -11.09
CA LYS A 360 -11.73 -17.22 -9.94
C LYS A 360 -10.26 -17.21 -10.38
N SER A 361 -9.89 -18.03 -11.36
CA SER A 361 -8.53 -18.08 -11.90
C SER A 361 -8.09 -16.72 -12.45
N LEU A 362 -8.88 -16.11 -13.33
CA LEU A 362 -8.56 -14.82 -13.95
C LEU A 362 -8.48 -13.69 -12.90
N SER A 363 -9.41 -13.65 -11.94
CA SER A 363 -9.40 -12.64 -10.87
C SER A 363 -8.17 -12.76 -9.96
N LEU A 364 -7.82 -13.97 -9.53
CA LEU A 364 -6.63 -14.19 -8.70
C LEU A 364 -5.32 -13.94 -9.47
N LEU A 365 -5.29 -14.17 -10.78
CA LEU A 365 -4.14 -13.86 -11.62
C LEU A 365 -3.89 -12.35 -11.67
N VAL A 366 -4.93 -11.54 -11.92
CA VAL A 366 -4.83 -10.07 -11.93
C VAL A 366 -4.38 -9.55 -10.56
N LEU A 367 -4.98 -10.06 -9.47
CA LEU A 367 -4.61 -9.70 -8.11
C LEU A 367 -3.15 -10.05 -7.80
N GLY A 368 -2.72 -11.27 -8.13
CA GLY A 368 -1.36 -11.75 -7.87
C GLY A 368 -0.30 -10.96 -8.64
N MET A 369 -0.54 -10.69 -9.93
CA MET A 369 0.37 -9.87 -10.75
C MET A 369 0.45 -8.44 -10.22
N ALA A 370 -0.69 -7.82 -9.92
CA ALA A 370 -0.73 -6.45 -9.44
C ALA A 370 -0.05 -6.28 -8.07
N LEU A 371 -0.26 -7.22 -7.13
CA LEU A 371 0.42 -7.22 -5.84
C LEU A 371 1.92 -7.50 -5.95
N ALA A 372 2.35 -8.37 -6.88
CA ALA A 372 3.76 -8.61 -7.13
C ALA A 372 4.45 -7.35 -7.68
N THR A 373 3.84 -6.64 -8.64
CA THR A 373 4.37 -5.37 -9.13
C THR A 373 4.31 -4.26 -8.07
N LEU A 374 3.26 -4.25 -7.25
CA LEU A 374 3.14 -3.25 -6.18
C LEU A 374 4.19 -3.49 -5.09
N ALA A 375 4.55 -4.74 -4.79
CA ALA A 375 5.53 -5.04 -3.76
C ALA A 375 6.95 -4.51 -4.06
N THR A 376 7.28 -4.28 -5.34
CA THR A 376 8.55 -3.63 -5.73
C THR A 376 8.50 -2.10 -5.63
N LEU A 377 7.31 -1.50 -5.61
CA LEU A 377 7.11 -0.04 -5.51
C LEU A 377 6.78 0.39 -4.08
N ASN A 378 5.84 -0.29 -3.44
CA ASN A 378 5.41 -0.09 -2.05
C ASN A 378 5.15 -1.47 -1.41
N PHE A 379 6.21 -2.01 -0.80
CA PHE A 379 6.18 -3.27 -0.07
C PHE A 379 5.07 -3.31 0.98
N SER A 380 4.97 -2.26 1.81
CA SER A 380 4.06 -2.23 2.95
C SER A 380 2.60 -2.31 2.53
N LEU A 381 2.21 -1.56 1.49
CA LEU A 381 0.85 -1.60 0.94
C LEU A 381 0.54 -2.97 0.32
N ALA A 382 1.47 -3.52 -0.48
CA ALA A 382 1.29 -4.83 -1.11
C ALA A 382 1.17 -5.97 -0.08
N PHE A 383 1.99 -5.95 0.97
CA PHE A 383 1.97 -6.95 2.03
C PHE A 383 0.67 -6.89 2.84
N LEU A 384 0.24 -5.69 3.27
CA LEU A 384 -0.98 -5.52 4.05
C LEU A 384 -2.23 -5.91 3.24
N VAL A 385 -2.35 -5.43 1.99
CA VAL A 385 -3.48 -5.78 1.11
C VAL A 385 -3.43 -7.26 0.74
N GLY A 386 -2.27 -7.82 0.45
CA GLY A 386 -2.12 -9.25 0.16
C GLY A 386 -2.53 -10.13 1.35
N MET A 387 -2.23 -9.71 2.58
CA MET A 387 -2.58 -10.46 3.79
C MET A 387 -4.10 -10.46 3.98
N LEU A 388 -4.74 -9.30 3.82
CA LEU A 388 -6.19 -9.16 3.87
C LEU A 388 -6.88 -9.87 2.69
N ALA A 389 -6.27 -9.90 1.51
CA ALA A 389 -6.81 -10.59 0.33
C ALA A 389 -6.56 -12.11 0.34
N SER A 390 -5.70 -12.63 1.23
CA SER A 390 -5.35 -14.05 1.29
C SER A 390 -6.53 -15.03 1.45
N PRO A 391 -7.65 -14.70 2.14
CA PRO A 391 -8.82 -15.58 2.20
C PRO A 391 -9.43 -15.87 0.83
N LEU A 392 -9.28 -14.98 -0.15
CA LEU A 392 -9.83 -15.13 -1.50
C LEU A 392 -9.30 -16.39 -2.22
N THR A 393 -8.06 -16.79 -1.90
CA THR A 393 -7.43 -18.00 -2.44
C THR A 393 -8.17 -19.27 -2.02
N PHE A 394 -8.66 -19.33 -0.79
CA PHE A 394 -9.20 -20.56 -0.18
C PHE A 394 -10.69 -20.79 -0.45
N ILE A 395 -11.35 -19.88 -1.17
CA ILE A 395 -12.78 -19.95 -1.47
C ILE A 395 -13.11 -21.19 -2.30
N THR A 396 -14.07 -21.99 -1.85
CA THR A 396 -14.60 -23.15 -2.60
C THR A 396 -16.13 -23.11 -2.62
N PRO A 397 -16.78 -23.76 -3.60
CA PRO A 397 -18.23 -23.91 -3.60
C PRO A 397 -18.67 -24.66 -2.33
N CYS A 398 -19.54 -24.04 -1.53
CA CYS A 398 -20.06 -24.62 -0.30
C CYS A 398 -21.36 -25.38 -0.59
N LYS A 399 -21.42 -26.67 -0.20
CA LYS A 399 -22.64 -27.49 -0.32
C LYS A 399 -23.72 -27.10 0.72
N ASN A 400 -23.29 -26.68 1.91
CA ASN A 400 -24.19 -26.36 3.01
C ASN A 400 -24.45 -24.85 3.07
N SER A 401 -25.73 -24.46 3.14
CA SER A 401 -26.15 -23.05 3.26
C SER A 401 -25.51 -22.33 4.46
N ILE A 402 -25.38 -23.01 5.60
CA ILE A 402 -24.73 -22.43 6.79
C ILE A 402 -23.26 -22.08 6.51
N SER A 403 -22.51 -23.03 5.93
CA SER A 403 -21.10 -22.81 5.59
C SER A 403 -20.94 -21.70 4.54
N LYS A 404 -21.85 -21.63 3.56
CA LYS A 404 -21.87 -20.57 2.53
C LYS A 404 -21.99 -19.19 3.18
N TYR A 405 -23.00 -18.98 4.03
CA TYR A 405 -23.20 -17.69 4.67
C TYR A 405 -22.12 -17.35 5.70
N SER A 406 -21.52 -18.34 6.37
CA SER A 406 -20.36 -18.12 7.23
C SER A 406 -19.14 -17.60 6.45
N VAL A 407 -18.85 -18.16 5.27
CA VAL A 407 -17.75 -17.66 4.41
C VAL A 407 -18.07 -16.27 3.88
N VAL A 408 -19.32 -16.00 3.49
CA VAL A 408 -19.76 -14.65 3.09
C VAL A 408 -19.61 -13.64 4.25
N ALA A 409 -19.95 -14.02 5.48
CA ALA A 409 -19.75 -13.15 6.63
C ALA A 409 -18.25 -12.84 6.85
N LEU A 410 -17.39 -13.86 6.77
CA LEU A 410 -15.94 -13.69 6.91
C LEU A 410 -15.35 -12.81 5.80
N LEU A 411 -15.79 -12.99 4.55
CA LEU A 411 -15.32 -12.14 3.45
C LEU A 411 -15.82 -10.71 3.55
N ASN A 412 -17.04 -10.47 4.06
CA ASN A 412 -17.51 -9.12 4.33
C ASN A 412 -16.67 -8.42 5.42
N ALA A 413 -16.19 -9.16 6.43
CA ALA A 413 -15.30 -8.60 7.45
C ALA A 413 -13.96 -8.10 6.86
N VAL A 414 -13.53 -8.69 5.74
CA VAL A 414 -12.30 -8.31 5.02
C VAL A 414 -12.62 -7.55 3.73
N ALA A 415 -13.84 -7.03 3.58
CA ALA A 415 -14.19 -6.22 2.41
C ALA A 415 -13.44 -4.88 2.47
N PRO A 416 -12.82 -4.42 1.36
CA PRO A 416 -12.09 -3.16 1.33
C PRO A 416 -12.85 -1.96 1.94
N PRO A 417 -14.13 -1.70 1.62
CA PRO A 417 -14.86 -0.57 2.21
C PRO A 417 -15.16 -0.76 3.70
N VAL A 418 -15.21 -1.99 4.19
CA VAL A 418 -15.38 -2.29 5.64
C VAL A 418 -14.07 -2.08 6.39
N VAL A 419 -12.93 -2.45 5.80
CA VAL A 419 -11.59 -2.27 6.39
C VAL A 419 -11.21 -0.79 6.58
N VAL A 420 -11.81 0.13 5.83
CA VAL A 420 -11.61 1.57 6.05
C VAL A 420 -12.02 2.01 7.46
N TYR A 421 -13.09 1.48 8.05
CA TYR A 421 -13.52 1.87 9.41
C TYR A 421 -12.56 1.46 10.54
N PRO A 422 -12.13 0.19 10.68
CA PRO A 422 -11.15 -0.16 11.70
C PRO A 422 -9.80 0.52 11.46
N THR A 423 -9.41 0.79 10.20
CA THR A 423 -8.17 1.53 9.92
C THR A 423 -8.24 2.99 10.36
N THR A 424 -9.40 3.66 10.23
CA THR A 424 -9.56 5.03 10.77
C THR A 424 -9.48 5.04 12.30
N HIS A 425 -10.09 4.05 12.96
CA HIS A 425 -9.99 3.90 14.41
C HIS A 425 -8.56 3.65 14.88
N LEU A 426 -7.80 2.82 14.17
CA LEU A 426 -6.38 2.56 14.48
C LEU A 426 -5.49 3.79 14.23
N ALA A 427 -5.86 4.61 13.24
CA ALA A 427 -5.17 5.88 12.95
C ALA A 427 -5.54 7.01 13.93
N GLY A 428 -6.55 6.82 14.78
CA GLY A 428 -7.02 7.85 15.71
C GLY A 428 -7.67 9.06 15.02
N SER A 429 -8.12 8.90 13.77
CA SER A 429 -8.76 9.96 12.97
C SER A 429 -10.22 9.64 12.69
N SER A 430 -11.04 10.66 12.45
CA SER A 430 -12.42 10.43 11.99
C SER A 430 -12.44 9.85 10.57
N VAL A 431 -13.53 9.16 10.22
CA VAL A 431 -13.73 8.64 8.85
C VAL A 431 -13.73 9.78 7.83
N ALA A 432 -14.28 10.94 8.19
CA ALA A 432 -14.32 12.12 7.33
C ALA A 432 -12.91 12.64 7.02
N GLU A 433 -12.08 12.84 8.05
CA GLU A 433 -10.69 13.31 7.88
C GLU A 433 -9.85 12.32 7.08
N PHE A 434 -9.99 11.02 7.36
CA PHE A 434 -9.24 9.99 6.65
C PHE A 434 -9.61 9.95 5.16
N LEU A 435 -10.91 9.99 4.82
CA LEU A 435 -11.37 10.02 3.43
C LEU A 435 -10.97 11.32 2.74
N GLN A 436 -11.04 12.45 3.44
CA GLN A 436 -10.58 13.73 2.91
C GLN A 436 -9.07 13.70 2.61
N GLN A 437 -8.26 13.14 3.51
CA GLN A 437 -6.83 12.94 3.28
C GLN A 437 -6.54 11.97 2.13
N ALA A 438 -7.33 10.90 1.99
CA ALA A 438 -7.20 9.96 0.88
C ALA A 438 -7.57 10.60 -0.47
N SER A 439 -8.66 11.37 -0.52
CA SER A 439 -9.09 12.13 -1.70
C SER A 439 -8.06 13.20 -2.07
N PHE A 440 -7.59 13.97 -1.09
CA PHE A 440 -6.53 14.95 -1.26
C PHE A 440 -5.24 14.29 -1.76
N GLY A 441 -4.84 13.17 -1.16
CA GLY A 441 -3.64 12.43 -1.54
C GLY A 441 -3.71 11.86 -2.95
N TRP A 442 -4.88 11.41 -3.40
CA TRP A 442 -5.07 11.01 -4.80
C TRP A 442 -4.93 12.20 -5.77
N ASN A 443 -5.61 13.31 -5.48
CA ASN A 443 -5.69 14.45 -6.38
C ASN A 443 -4.40 15.29 -6.42
N VAL A 444 -3.65 15.36 -5.32
CA VAL A 444 -2.47 16.24 -5.18
C VAL A 444 -1.15 15.48 -5.18
N TRP A 445 -1.07 14.37 -4.42
CA TRP A 445 0.19 13.62 -4.27
C TRP A 445 0.26 12.36 -5.15
N ALA A 446 -0.77 12.11 -5.97
CA ALA A 446 -0.90 10.90 -6.77
C ALA A 446 -0.69 9.61 -5.94
N VAL A 447 -1.28 9.55 -4.74
CA VAL A 447 -1.13 8.40 -3.85
C VAL A 447 -1.81 7.16 -4.44
N TYR A 448 -1.11 6.02 -4.48
CA TYR A 448 -1.61 4.78 -5.10
C TYR A 448 -2.63 4.04 -4.23
N THR A 449 -2.68 4.32 -2.93
CA THR A 449 -3.51 3.61 -1.95
C THR A 449 -4.99 3.49 -2.36
N PRO A 450 -5.68 4.58 -2.79
CA PRO A 450 -7.06 4.48 -3.28
C PRO A 450 -7.21 3.59 -4.51
N VAL A 451 -6.26 3.62 -5.45
CA VAL A 451 -6.28 2.75 -6.65
C VAL A 451 -6.12 1.28 -6.26
N VAL A 452 -5.23 0.98 -5.31
CA VAL A 452 -5.01 -0.40 -4.86
C VAL A 452 -6.24 -0.95 -4.14
N ILE A 453 -6.84 -0.16 -3.24
CA ILE A 453 -8.02 -0.56 -2.48
C ILE A 453 -9.22 -0.74 -3.42
N TRP A 454 -9.49 0.24 -4.28
CA TRP A 454 -10.70 0.25 -5.11
C TRP A 454 -10.54 -0.51 -6.41
N CYS A 455 -9.44 -0.36 -7.14
CA CYS A 455 -9.30 -0.92 -8.50
C CYS A 455 -8.61 -2.28 -8.56
N ILE A 456 -7.93 -2.72 -7.49
CA ILE A 456 -7.25 -4.02 -7.44
C ILE A 456 -7.96 -4.95 -6.45
N TRP A 457 -8.11 -4.53 -5.19
CA TRP A 457 -8.62 -5.41 -4.13
C TRP A 457 -10.13 -5.59 -4.16
N TRP A 458 -10.91 -4.50 -4.28
CA TRP A 458 -12.37 -4.56 -4.34
C TRP A 458 -12.94 -5.41 -5.49
N PRO A 459 -12.48 -5.32 -6.76
CA PRO A 459 -13.00 -6.17 -7.82
C PRO A 459 -12.66 -7.64 -7.59
N ALA A 460 -11.49 -7.96 -7.03
CA ALA A 460 -11.15 -9.33 -6.68
C ALA A 460 -12.07 -9.89 -5.58
N TRP A 461 -12.40 -9.07 -4.58
CA TRP A 461 -13.38 -9.40 -3.54
C TRP A 461 -14.79 -9.58 -4.13
N LEU A 462 -15.21 -8.71 -5.05
CA LEU A 462 -16.53 -8.78 -5.70
C LEU A 462 -16.68 -10.08 -6.48
N VAL A 463 -15.70 -10.43 -7.31
CA VAL A 463 -15.69 -11.68 -8.09
C VAL A 463 -15.73 -12.90 -7.17
N ALA A 464 -14.98 -12.87 -6.07
CA ALA A 464 -15.00 -13.92 -5.06
C ALA A 464 -16.39 -14.10 -4.42
N MET A 465 -17.05 -13.00 -4.04
CA MET A 465 -18.39 -13.03 -3.47
C MET A 465 -19.42 -13.55 -4.47
N THR A 466 -19.38 -13.09 -5.73
CA THR A 466 -20.29 -13.57 -6.78
C THR A 466 -20.11 -15.06 -7.04
N ASN A 467 -18.87 -15.55 -6.99
CA ASN A 467 -18.55 -16.96 -7.17
C ASN A 467 -19.10 -17.84 -6.04
N ILE A 468 -19.10 -17.37 -4.79
CA ILE A 468 -19.69 -18.13 -3.66
C ILE A 468 -21.21 -18.14 -3.71
N LEU A 469 -21.80 -16.98 -4.04
CA LEU A 469 -23.25 -16.83 -4.06
C LEU A 469 -23.89 -17.58 -5.22
N SER A 470 -23.22 -17.64 -6.37
CA SER A 470 -23.69 -18.37 -7.55
C SER A 470 -23.50 -19.86 -7.31
N GLY A 471 -24.58 -20.56 -6.96
CA GLY A 471 -24.56 -22.00 -6.76
C GLY A 471 -24.17 -22.74 -8.04
N THR A 472 -23.46 -23.86 -7.90
CA THR A 472 -23.17 -24.74 -9.03
C THR A 472 -24.42 -25.53 -9.41
N SER A 473 -24.65 -25.72 -10.71
CA SER A 473 -25.80 -26.45 -11.26
C SER A 473 -25.98 -27.88 -10.72
N ASP A 474 -24.94 -28.50 -10.17
CA ASP A 474 -25.02 -29.82 -9.52
C ASP A 474 -25.88 -29.80 -8.24
N ASP A 475 -26.09 -28.63 -7.63
CA ASP A 475 -27.00 -28.47 -6.48
C ASP A 475 -28.48 -28.39 -6.91
N ALA A 476 -28.76 -28.10 -8.18
CA ALA A 476 -30.13 -27.98 -8.70
C ALA A 476 -30.78 -29.35 -8.99
N GLU A 477 -29.99 -30.38 -9.35
CA GLU A 477 -30.53 -31.73 -9.60
C GLU A 477 -31.05 -32.42 -8.32
N ILE A 478 -30.48 -32.08 -7.15
CA ILE A 478 -30.89 -32.64 -5.86
C ILE A 478 -32.26 -32.10 -5.43
N PHE A 479 -32.57 -30.84 -5.74
CA PHE A 479 -33.87 -30.25 -5.38
C PHE A 479 -35.02 -30.65 -6.32
N THR A 480 -34.73 -31.13 -7.53
CA THR A 480 -35.75 -31.64 -8.45
C THR A 480 -36.06 -33.13 -8.24
N THR A 481 -35.19 -33.88 -7.58
CA THR A 481 -35.38 -35.33 -7.36
C THR A 481 -36.16 -35.65 -6.08
N GLU A 482 -36.26 -34.74 -5.11
CA GLU A 482 -37.15 -34.89 -3.94
C GLU A 482 -38.63 -34.55 -4.21
N LYS A 483 -39.00 -34.21 -5.45
CA LYS A 483 -40.39 -33.91 -5.86
C LYS A 483 -40.96 -34.87 -6.92
N LYS A 484 -40.52 -36.13 -6.93
CA LYS A 484 -41.20 -37.19 -7.68
C LYS A 484 -41.66 -38.34 -6.79
#